data_AF-M0EPV1-F1
#
_entry.id   AF-M0EPV1-F1
#
_cell.length_a   1.000
_cell.length_b   1.000
_cell.length_c   1.000
_cell.angle_alpha   90.00
_cell.angle_beta   90.00
_cell.angle_gamma   90.00
#
_symmetry.space_group_name_H-M   'P 1'
#
loop_
_entity.id
_entity.type
_entity.pdbx_description
1 polymer ?
#
loop_
_entity_poly.entity_id
_entity_poly.type
_entity_poly.pdbx_seq_one_letter_code
_entity_poly.pdbx_strand_id
1 'polypeptide(L)'
;MAADDEPVGEEGADGAPPIAGLSIPDDARDDEAAAIAAAVAAHLRDGELAAAAAASDGDEGREEDRWALAGRIDRLHRRRVRVPADAPADPWTAAGRSDRF
;
A
#
# COMPACT_ATOMS: atom_id res chain seq x y z
N MET A 1 53.81 0.40 -32.61
CA MET A 1 52.91 1.57 -32.54
C MET A 1 51.63 1.03 -31.92
N ALA A 2 51.26 1.59 -30.77
CA ALA A 2 50.28 1.03 -29.84
C ALA A 2 48.89 0.88 -30.47
N ALA A 3 48.14 -0.12 -29.99
CA ALA A 3 46.73 -0.28 -30.24
C ALA A 3 45.98 0.87 -29.57
N ASP A 4 45.25 1.67 -30.35
CA ASP A 4 44.17 2.50 -29.85
C ASP A 4 43.00 1.57 -29.52
N ASP A 5 42.91 1.21 -28.25
CA ASP A 5 41.75 0.59 -27.63
C ASP A 5 40.80 1.74 -27.29
N GLU A 6 39.88 2.04 -28.21
CA GLU A 6 38.80 3.00 -27.98
C GLU A 6 37.84 2.39 -26.94
N PRO A 7 37.61 3.02 -25.78
CA PRO A 7 36.69 2.49 -24.80
C PRO A 7 35.27 2.55 -25.35
N VAL A 8 34.66 1.37 -25.51
CA VAL A 8 33.22 1.21 -25.75
C VAL A 8 32.48 1.88 -24.60
N GLY A 9 31.88 3.03 -24.86
CA GLY A 9 30.89 3.63 -23.98
C GLY A 9 29.70 2.68 -23.90
N GLU A 10 29.56 2.05 -22.74
CA GLU A 10 28.37 1.31 -22.34
C GLU A 10 27.19 2.30 -22.29
N GLU A 11 26.36 2.31 -23.34
CA GLU A 11 25.05 2.96 -23.30
C GLU A 11 24.12 2.12 -22.42
N GLY A 12 24.33 2.20 -21.11
CA GLY A 12 23.49 1.60 -20.10
C GLY A 12 22.16 2.33 -20.01
N ALA A 13 21.09 1.68 -20.49
CA ALA A 13 19.71 1.71 -19.98
C ALA A 13 19.16 3.02 -19.38
N ASP A 14 19.46 4.20 -19.93
CA ASP A 14 18.94 5.48 -19.44
C ASP A 14 17.59 5.81 -20.11
N GLY A 15 16.51 5.14 -19.68
CA GLY A 15 15.21 5.29 -20.36
C GLY A 15 13.96 4.95 -19.56
N ALA A 16 14.05 4.60 -18.28
CA ALA A 16 12.87 4.44 -17.43
C ALA A 16 12.61 5.75 -16.68
N PRO A 17 11.39 6.33 -16.74
CA PRO A 17 11.09 7.53 -15.97
C PRO A 17 11.26 7.25 -14.46
N PRO A 18 11.85 8.19 -13.70
CA PRO A 18 12.08 7.97 -12.28
C PRO A 18 10.75 7.84 -11.55
N ILE A 19 10.63 6.77 -10.77
CA ILE A 19 9.49 6.55 -9.88
C ILE A 19 9.67 7.46 -8.65
N ALA A 20 8.65 8.24 -8.30
CA ALA A 20 8.74 9.20 -7.19
C ALA A 20 9.10 8.48 -5.87
N GLY A 21 10.30 8.75 -5.35
CA GLY A 21 10.81 8.14 -4.12
C GLY A 21 11.66 6.87 -4.30
N LEU A 22 11.85 6.38 -5.53
CA LEU A 22 12.80 5.30 -5.83
C LEU A 22 14.03 5.86 -6.57
N SER A 23 15.21 5.59 -6.05
CA SER A 23 16.50 5.92 -6.67
C SER A 23 17.33 4.65 -6.79
N ILE A 24 17.88 4.42 -7.98
CA ILE A 24 18.90 3.40 -8.22
C ILE A 24 20.26 4.12 -8.16
N PRO A 25 21.23 3.61 -7.38
CA PRO A 25 22.57 4.17 -7.37
C PRO A 25 23.22 4.12 -8.76
N ASP A 26 23.92 5.18 -9.14
CA ASP A 26 24.58 5.27 -10.46
C ASP A 26 25.71 4.21 -10.62
N ASP A 27 26.22 3.66 -9.53
CA ASP A 27 27.26 2.63 -9.47
C ASP A 27 26.73 1.21 -9.20
N ALA A 28 25.41 1.02 -9.20
CA ALA A 28 24.80 -0.28 -8.96
C ALA A 28 25.22 -1.29 -10.03
N ARG A 29 25.81 -2.40 -9.59
CA ARG A 29 26.17 -3.52 -10.49
C ARG A 29 24.92 -4.29 -10.89
N ASP A 30 25.01 -5.09 -11.96
CA ASP A 30 23.88 -5.89 -12.45
C ASP A 30 23.22 -6.75 -11.36
N ASP A 31 24.01 -7.40 -10.51
CA ASP A 31 23.50 -8.21 -9.38
C ASP A 31 22.72 -7.36 -8.37
N GLU A 32 23.17 -6.13 -8.12
CA GLU A 32 22.54 -5.19 -7.19
C GLU A 32 21.26 -4.61 -7.79
N ALA A 33 21.28 -4.24 -9.08
CA ALA A 33 20.10 -3.83 -9.83
C ALA A 33 19.04 -4.95 -9.88
N ALA A 34 19.46 -6.19 -10.09
CA ALA A 34 18.59 -7.36 -10.05
C ALA A 34 18.00 -7.59 -8.65
N ALA A 35 18.78 -7.39 -7.58
CA ALA A 35 18.28 -7.48 -6.21
C ALA A 35 17.22 -6.41 -5.90
N ILE A 36 17.44 -5.17 -6.36
CA ILE A 36 16.45 -4.08 -6.23
C ILE A 36 15.17 -4.42 -6.99
N ALA A 37 15.28 -4.88 -8.24
CA ALA A 37 14.12 -5.28 -9.05
C ALA A 37 13.33 -6.42 -8.40
N ALA A 38 14.03 -7.43 -7.84
CA ALA A 38 13.41 -8.53 -7.13
C ALA A 38 12.67 -8.07 -5.86
N ALA A 39 13.25 -7.15 -5.09
CA ALA A 39 12.61 -6.60 -3.90
C ALA A 39 11.32 -5.82 -4.24
N VAL A 40 11.35 -5.01 -5.31
CA VAL A 40 10.18 -4.27 -5.78
C VAL A 40 9.10 -5.23 -6.27
N ALA A 41 9.45 -6.24 -7.06
CA ALA A 41 8.50 -7.24 -7.55
C ALA A 41 7.84 -8.02 -6.41
N ALA A 42 8.61 -8.40 -5.39
CA ALA A 42 8.09 -9.05 -4.19
C ALA A 42 7.10 -8.14 -3.44
N HIS A 43 7.45 -6.86 -3.25
CA HIS A 43 6.58 -5.89 -2.58
C HIS A 43 5.23 -5.71 -3.31
N LEU A 44 5.26 -5.58 -4.64
CA LEU A 44 4.04 -5.48 -5.44
C LEU A 44 3.18 -6.74 -5.31
N ARG A 45 3.81 -7.92 -5.36
CA ARG A 45 3.10 -9.19 -5.19
C ARG A 45 2.43 -9.31 -3.82
N ASP A 46 3.13 -8.91 -2.76
CA ASP A 46 2.59 -8.91 -1.41
C ASP A 46 1.41 -7.93 -1.29
N GLY A 47 1.50 -6.76 -1.92
CA GLY A 47 0.41 -5.79 -2.01
C GLY A 47 -0.83 -6.35 -2.73
N GLU A 48 -0.64 -7.04 -3.85
CA GLU A 48 -1.73 -7.72 -4.57
C GLU A 48 -2.43 -8.78 -3.71
N LEU A 49 -1.65 -9.60 -2.99
CA LEU A 49 -2.17 -10.62 -2.10
C LEU A 49 -2.95 -10.00 -0.92
N ALA A 50 -2.44 -8.93 -0.33
CA ALA A 50 -3.12 -8.20 0.74
C ALA A 50 -4.44 -7.56 0.26
N ALA A 51 -4.44 -6.98 -0.95
CA ALA A 51 -5.65 -6.41 -1.55
C ALA A 51 -6.69 -7.49 -1.87
N ALA A 52 -6.26 -8.65 -2.38
CA ALA A 52 -7.15 -9.78 -2.64
C ALA A 52 -7.77 -10.34 -1.34
N ALA A 53 -6.98 -10.43 -0.26
CA ALA A 53 -7.50 -10.83 1.05
C ALA A 53 -8.55 -9.83 1.57
N ALA A 54 -8.25 -8.52 1.53
CA ALA A 54 -9.18 -7.49 1.95
C ALA A 54 -10.48 -7.46 1.12
N ALA A 55 -10.42 -7.78 -0.17
CA ALA A 55 -11.61 -7.91 -1.02
C ALA A 55 -12.47 -9.13 -0.65
N SER A 56 -11.86 -10.23 -0.19
CA SER A 56 -12.57 -11.41 0.29
C SER A 56 -13.26 -11.17 1.64
N ASP A 57 -12.67 -10.35 2.51
CA ASP A 57 -13.24 -9.99 3.81
C ASP A 57 -14.46 -9.04 3.71
N GLY A 58 -14.72 -8.46 2.54
CA GLY A 58 -15.79 -7.47 2.31
C GLY A 58 -17.23 -8.01 2.31
N ASP A 59 -17.43 -9.34 2.34
CA ASP A 59 -18.77 -9.95 2.22
C ASP A 59 -19.35 -10.46 3.56
N GLU A 60 -18.48 -10.80 4.50
CA GLU A 60 -18.85 -11.41 5.80
C GLU A 60 -19.16 -10.34 6.87
N GLY A 61 -18.65 -9.10 6.67
CA GLY A 61 -18.71 -7.94 7.57
C GLY A 61 -20.03 -7.18 7.74
N ARG A 62 -21.09 -7.52 7.01
CA ARG A 62 -22.23 -6.61 6.79
C ARG A 62 -23.12 -6.32 8.02
N GLU A 63 -23.10 -7.16 9.05
CA GLU A 63 -23.84 -6.94 10.32
C GLU A 63 -22.95 -6.53 11.50
N GLU A 64 -21.64 -6.66 11.36
CA GLU A 64 -20.66 -6.43 12.42
C GLU A 64 -20.23 -4.95 12.54
N ASP A 65 -20.58 -4.11 11.58
CA ASP A 65 -20.30 -2.66 11.60
C ASP A 65 -20.95 -1.93 12.79
N ARG A 66 -22.16 -2.30 13.22
CA ARG A 66 -22.84 -1.56 14.32
C ARG A 66 -22.19 -1.79 15.68
N TRP A 67 -21.74 -3.02 15.94
CA TRP A 67 -21.04 -3.36 17.19
C TRP A 67 -19.59 -2.87 17.15
N ALA A 68 -18.94 -2.95 15.99
CA ALA A 68 -17.61 -2.39 15.78
C ALA A 68 -17.58 -0.87 15.97
N LEU A 69 -18.56 -0.13 15.44
CA LEU A 69 -18.70 1.32 15.63
C LEU A 69 -18.95 1.67 17.10
N ALA A 70 -19.86 0.98 17.78
CA ALA A 70 -20.12 1.20 19.20
C ALA A 70 -18.86 0.96 20.06
N GLY A 71 -18.10 -0.11 19.77
CA GLY A 71 -16.83 -0.39 20.44
C GLY A 71 -15.71 0.60 20.09
N ARG A 72 -15.74 1.21 18.91
CA ARG A 72 -14.82 2.28 18.51
C ARG A 72 -15.13 3.58 19.25
N ILE A 73 -16.40 3.97 19.35
CA ILE A 73 -16.84 5.16 20.10
C ILE A 73 -16.48 5.01 21.60
N ASP A 74 -16.69 3.84 22.18
CA ASP A 74 -16.31 3.58 23.58
C ASP A 74 -14.80 3.72 23.81
N ARG A 75 -13.97 3.24 22.87
CA ARG A 75 -12.50 3.35 22.99
C ARG A 75 -12.00 4.78 22.81
N LEU A 76 -12.46 5.50 21.78
CA LEU A 76 -11.97 6.85 21.47
C LEU A 76 -12.59 7.93 22.35
N HIS A 77 -13.89 7.84 22.60
CA HIS A 77 -14.65 8.89 23.30
C HIS A 77 -14.98 8.52 24.75
N ARG A 78 -14.63 7.30 25.19
CA ARG A 78 -14.93 6.81 26.56
C ARG A 78 -16.42 6.88 26.90
N ARG A 79 -17.27 6.71 25.89
CA ARG A 79 -18.74 6.73 26.00
C ARG A 79 -19.34 5.54 25.29
N ARG A 80 -20.23 4.83 25.98
CA ARG A 80 -21.03 3.76 25.40
C ARG A 80 -22.29 4.32 24.76
N VAL A 81 -22.54 3.92 23.52
CA VAL A 81 -23.70 4.36 22.75
C VAL A 81 -24.35 3.18 22.05
N ARG A 82 -25.69 3.21 21.94
CA ARG A 82 -26.42 2.30 21.08
C ARG A 82 -26.57 2.91 19.68
N VAL A 83 -25.88 2.32 18.70
CA VAL A 83 -25.96 2.72 17.29
C VAL A 83 -27.33 2.28 16.72
N PRO A 84 -28.13 3.22 16.17
CA PRO A 84 -29.40 2.93 15.50
C PRO A 84 -29.28 1.95 14.31
N ALA A 85 -30.38 1.30 13.95
CA ALA A 85 -30.40 0.34 12.84
C ALA A 85 -30.30 1.00 11.45
N ASP A 86 -30.62 2.28 11.35
CA ASP A 86 -30.52 3.11 10.14
C ASP A 86 -29.16 3.82 10.01
N ALA A 87 -28.20 3.54 10.90
CA ALA A 87 -26.87 4.08 10.80
C ALA A 87 -26.19 3.63 9.48
N PRO A 88 -25.47 4.53 8.79
CA PRO A 88 -24.78 4.17 7.56
C PRO A 88 -23.84 2.99 7.76
N ALA A 89 -23.96 1.96 6.92
CA ALA A 89 -23.05 0.81 6.91
C ALA A 89 -21.66 1.17 6.39
N ASP A 90 -21.52 2.28 5.66
CA ASP A 90 -20.21 2.75 5.21
C ASP A 90 -19.37 3.26 6.40
N PRO A 91 -18.19 2.67 6.66
CA PRO A 91 -17.39 3.00 7.84
C PRO A 91 -16.86 4.43 7.83
N TRP A 92 -16.65 5.03 6.65
CA TRP A 92 -16.17 6.41 6.54
C TRP A 92 -17.27 7.43 6.86
N THR A 93 -18.48 7.20 6.34
CA THR A 93 -19.66 7.99 6.65
C THR A 93 -20.05 7.86 8.13
N ALA A 94 -19.94 6.65 8.69
CA ALA A 94 -20.20 6.41 10.12
C ALA A 94 -19.17 7.13 11.00
N ALA A 95 -17.88 7.06 10.65
CA ALA A 95 -16.81 7.74 11.40
C ALA A 95 -17.02 9.26 11.42
N GLY A 96 -17.36 9.87 10.28
CA GLY A 96 -17.64 11.30 10.17
C GLY A 96 -18.87 11.79 10.94
N ARG A 97 -19.75 10.88 11.40
CA ARG A 97 -20.98 11.20 12.17
C ARG A 97 -20.98 10.65 13.59
N SER A 98 -19.80 10.29 14.11
CA SER A 98 -19.66 9.73 15.46
C SER A 98 -20.24 10.64 16.56
N ASP A 99 -20.37 11.94 16.32
CA ASP A 99 -20.98 12.92 17.22
C ASP A 99 -22.51 12.76 17.39
N ARG A 100 -23.18 12.12 16.43
CA ARG A 100 -24.64 11.94 16.42
C ARG A 100 -25.12 10.74 17.23
N PHE A 101 -24.17 9.94 17.72
CA PHE A 101 -24.40 8.75 18.52
C PHE A 101 -24.02 9.09 19.99
#